data_AF-A0A6J1JAB9-F1
#
_entry.id   AF-A0A6J1JAB9-F1
#
_cell.length_a   1.000
_cell.length_b   1.000
_cell.length_c   1.000
_cell.angle_alpha   90.00
_cell.angle_beta   90.00
_cell.angle_gamma   90.00
#
_symmetry.space_group_name_H-M   'P 1'
#
loop_
_entity.id
_entity.type
_entity.pdbx_description
1 polymer ?
#
loop_
_entity_poly.entity_id
_entity_poly.type
_entity_poly.pdbx_seq_one_letter_code
_entity_poly.pdbx_strand_id
1 'polypeptide(L)'
;MSKLALLVALFVWVISLPSLSRAISSCNGPCQTLNDCKGRLICINGQCNDDPDIGTHVCSSGSGGGGSGGKFPPSSSNGCEAIGNLHCKEKSFPQFKCSPRVTSSTRAILTNNDFSRGGDGGGPSECDGKFHHNSQRIVALSTGWYNGGSRCGKKIRIRARNGRSVLAKVVDECDSINGCDKVHAHQPPCRNNIVDGSNGVWHALGLDIDVGEEPVVWSDA
;
A
#
# COMPACT_ATOMS: atom_id res chain seq x y z
N MET A 1 -8.09 17.75 -77.18
CA MET A 1 -7.03 16.73 -76.99
C MET A 1 -6.33 17.03 -75.67
N SER A 2 -6.22 16.03 -74.76
CA SER A 2 -5.15 15.77 -73.75
C SER A 2 -4.45 16.94 -73.03
N LYS A 3 -4.10 16.98 -71.73
CA LYS A 3 -4.00 16.08 -70.55
C LYS A 3 -3.45 16.98 -69.41
N LEU A 4 -3.82 16.80 -68.13
CA LEU A 4 -2.94 16.87 -66.92
C LEU A 4 -3.79 16.65 -65.65
N ALA A 5 -3.76 15.45 -65.05
CA ALA A 5 -2.98 15.06 -63.85
C ALA A 5 -3.70 15.44 -62.53
N LEU A 6 -4.50 14.55 -61.93
CA LEU A 6 -4.17 13.55 -60.89
C LEU A 6 -3.90 14.14 -59.48
N LEU A 7 -4.61 13.57 -58.48
CA LEU A 7 -4.32 13.54 -57.04
C LEU A 7 -4.70 14.75 -56.17
N VAL A 8 -5.87 14.68 -55.52
CA VAL A 8 -5.98 15.12 -54.12
C VAL A 8 -6.51 13.93 -53.33
N ALA A 9 -5.56 13.16 -52.83
CA ALA A 9 -5.77 12.06 -51.92
C ALA A 9 -6.31 12.56 -50.57
N LEU A 10 -7.21 11.75 -50.01
CA LEU A 10 -7.56 11.64 -48.59
C LEU A 10 -6.79 12.55 -47.63
N PHE A 11 -7.40 13.68 -47.26
CA PHE A 11 -7.03 14.44 -46.07
C PHE A 11 -8.09 14.29 -44.96
N VAL A 12 -8.65 13.09 -44.82
CA VAL A 12 -9.22 12.68 -43.53
C VAL A 12 -8.04 12.10 -42.75
N TRP A 13 -7.23 12.98 -42.18
CA TRP A 13 -6.31 12.65 -41.11
C TRP A 13 -7.15 12.24 -39.92
N VAL A 14 -7.60 10.99 -39.94
CA VAL A 14 -8.07 10.29 -38.76
C VAL A 14 -6.84 10.21 -37.85
N ILE A 15 -6.68 11.20 -36.97
CA ILE A 15 -5.87 11.05 -35.76
C ILE A 15 -6.66 10.11 -34.84
N SER A 16 -6.81 8.87 -35.29
CA SER A 16 -7.01 7.73 -34.42
C SER A 16 -5.66 7.55 -33.74
N LEU A 17 -5.40 8.33 -32.69
CA LEU A 17 -4.51 7.84 -31.66
C LEU A 17 -5.19 6.57 -31.15
N PRO A 18 -4.63 5.37 -31.34
CA PRO A 18 -5.06 4.27 -30.51
C PRO A 18 -4.72 4.76 -29.10
N SER A 19 -5.74 5.00 -28.29
CA SER A 19 -5.57 5.00 -26.85
C SER A 19 -4.89 3.67 -26.55
N LEU A 20 -3.58 3.72 -26.34
CA LEU A 20 -2.77 2.60 -25.89
C LEU A 20 -3.30 2.26 -24.50
N SER A 21 -4.40 1.50 -24.47
CA SER A 21 -4.76 0.69 -23.32
C SER A 21 -3.59 -0.25 -23.12
N ARG A 22 -2.60 0.18 -22.34
CA ARG A 22 -1.53 -0.71 -21.93
C ARG A 22 -2.18 -1.81 -21.13
N ALA A 23 -2.16 -3.00 -21.70
CA ALA A 23 -2.67 -4.18 -21.04
C ALA A 23 -1.92 -4.31 -19.71
N ILE A 24 -2.68 -4.56 -18.63
CA ILE A 24 -2.11 -4.80 -17.31
C ILE A 24 -1.27 -6.07 -17.39
N SER A 25 0.03 -5.93 -17.16
CA SER A 25 1.04 -6.98 -17.24
C SER A 25 1.05 -7.85 -15.98
N SER A 26 1.16 -9.16 -16.18
CA SER A 26 1.45 -10.13 -15.11
C SER A 26 2.95 -10.22 -14.87
N CYS A 27 3.40 -11.19 -14.07
CA CYS A 27 4.81 -11.39 -13.73
C CYS A 27 5.75 -11.39 -14.94
N ASN A 28 6.88 -10.70 -14.80
CA ASN A 28 7.89 -10.46 -15.85
C ASN A 28 7.37 -9.73 -17.10
N GLY A 29 6.11 -9.28 -17.11
CA GLY A 29 5.53 -8.51 -18.20
C GLY A 29 6.01 -7.05 -18.21
N PRO A 30 5.95 -6.36 -19.36
CA PRO A 30 6.48 -5.01 -19.50
C PRO A 30 5.64 -3.98 -18.75
N CYS A 31 6.29 -2.95 -18.21
CA CYS A 31 5.65 -1.83 -17.53
C CYS A 31 6.49 -0.55 -17.60
N GLN A 32 5.86 0.59 -17.38
CA GLN A 32 6.54 1.88 -17.16
C GLN A 32 6.12 2.52 -15.85
N THR A 33 4.91 2.24 -15.38
CA THR A 33 4.34 2.78 -14.15
C THR A 33 3.78 1.65 -13.29
N LEU A 34 3.49 1.95 -12.03
CA LEU A 34 2.86 1.03 -11.09
C LEU A 34 1.52 0.46 -11.60
N ASN A 35 0.81 1.25 -12.42
CA ASN A 35 -0.51 0.91 -12.92
C ASN A 35 -0.49 -0.05 -14.10
N ASP A 36 0.69 -0.27 -14.69
CA ASP A 36 0.86 -1.22 -15.78
C ASP A 36 0.95 -2.67 -15.26
N CYS A 37 0.98 -2.90 -13.94
CA CYS A 37 1.16 -4.22 -13.34
C CYS A 37 -0.08 -4.73 -12.60
N LYS A 38 -0.35 -6.04 -12.71
CA LYS A 38 -1.54 -6.68 -12.14
C LYS A 38 -1.48 -6.75 -10.61
N GLY A 39 -2.59 -6.37 -9.97
CA GLY A 39 -2.78 -6.55 -8.53
C GLY A 39 -1.67 -5.91 -7.70
N ARG A 40 -0.97 -6.73 -6.91
CA ARG A 40 0.09 -6.29 -6.00
C ARG A 40 1.47 -6.12 -6.65
N LEU A 41 1.64 -6.47 -7.92
CA LEU A 41 2.92 -6.39 -8.62
C LEU A 41 3.37 -4.95 -8.83
N ILE A 42 4.66 -4.67 -8.78
CA ILE A 42 5.22 -3.34 -9.06
C ILE A 42 6.09 -3.35 -10.30
N CYS A 43 6.25 -2.18 -10.91
CA CYS A 43 7.14 -2.01 -12.04
C CYS A 43 8.58 -1.77 -11.58
N ILE A 44 9.47 -2.75 -11.76
CA ILE A 44 10.90 -2.66 -11.44
C ILE A 44 11.68 -2.89 -12.73
N ASN A 45 12.54 -1.94 -13.09
CA ASN A 45 13.39 -2.03 -14.29
C ASN A 45 12.60 -2.36 -15.58
N GLY A 46 11.39 -1.83 -15.69
CA GLY A 46 10.51 -2.05 -16.84
C GLY A 46 9.75 -3.37 -16.85
N GLN A 47 9.78 -4.14 -15.75
CA GLN A 47 9.08 -5.41 -15.61
C GLN A 47 8.23 -5.49 -14.33
N CYS A 48 7.05 -6.11 -14.44
CA CYS A 48 6.17 -6.36 -13.31
C CYS A 48 6.71 -7.49 -12.43
N ASN A 49 7.12 -7.13 -11.23
CA ASN A 49 7.76 -8.02 -10.26
C ASN A 49 7.11 -7.89 -8.89
N ASP A 50 7.46 -8.83 -8.01
CA ASP A 50 7.19 -8.71 -6.60
C ASP A 50 7.88 -7.48 -6.00
N ASP A 51 7.22 -6.79 -5.09
CA ASP A 51 7.75 -5.62 -4.40
C ASP A 51 8.68 -6.05 -3.26
N PRO A 52 10.00 -5.77 -3.37
CA PRO A 52 10.99 -6.20 -2.39
C PRO A 52 10.96 -5.34 -1.11
N ASP A 53 10.36 -4.14 -1.14
CA ASP A 53 10.26 -3.25 0.01
C ASP A 53 9.12 -3.67 0.96
N ILE A 54 8.10 -4.35 0.41
CA ILE A 54 6.91 -4.80 1.15
C ILE A 54 6.78 -6.34 1.17
N GLY A 55 7.62 -7.06 0.44
CA GLY A 55 7.72 -8.52 0.43
C GLY A 55 6.52 -9.24 -0.19
N THR A 56 6.04 -8.81 -1.37
CA THR A 56 5.01 -9.60 -2.07
C THR A 56 5.59 -10.90 -2.65
N HIS A 57 4.75 -11.92 -2.85
CA HIS A 57 5.16 -13.23 -3.40
C HIS A 57 4.28 -13.72 -4.55
N VAL A 58 3.71 -12.81 -5.33
CA VAL A 58 2.80 -13.08 -6.45
C VAL A 58 3.53 -13.69 -7.64
N CYS A 59 4.76 -13.28 -7.94
CA CYS A 59 5.56 -13.87 -9.02
C CYS A 59 6.35 -15.09 -8.59
N SER A 60 6.61 -15.20 -7.30
CA SER A 60 7.37 -16.30 -6.71
C SER A 60 6.52 -17.56 -6.46
N SER A 61 5.18 -17.48 -6.55
CA SER A 61 4.24 -18.57 -6.20
C SER A 61 3.66 -19.35 -7.40
N GLY A 62 4.31 -19.30 -8.57
CA GLY A 62 3.86 -19.97 -9.79
C GLY A 62 4.05 -21.50 -9.80
N SER A 63 3.37 -22.23 -8.91
CA SER A 63 3.00 -23.67 -9.02
C SER A 63 2.00 -23.99 -7.90
N GLY A 64 0.89 -24.66 -8.25
CA GLY A 64 -0.33 -24.69 -7.43
C GLY A 64 -0.25 -25.32 -6.04
N GLY A 65 -1.31 -25.06 -5.25
CA GLY A 65 -1.68 -25.83 -4.07
C GLY A 65 -1.28 -25.23 -2.71
N GLY A 66 -2.29 -24.87 -1.92
CA GLY A 66 -2.35 -25.06 -0.46
C GLY A 66 -1.20 -24.54 0.42
N GLY A 67 -1.48 -23.42 1.11
CA GLY A 67 -0.98 -23.13 2.46
C GLY A 67 0.54 -22.99 2.65
N SER A 68 0.89 -22.69 3.91
CA SER A 68 2.25 -22.61 4.45
C SER A 68 2.91 -21.23 4.38
N GLY A 69 3.14 -20.65 5.56
CA GLY A 69 4.10 -19.58 5.74
C GLY A 69 5.49 -20.02 5.28
N GLY A 70 6.25 -19.09 4.73
CA GLY A 70 7.56 -19.40 4.20
C GLY A 70 8.39 -18.17 3.93
N LYS A 71 9.43 -18.00 4.77
CA LYS A 71 10.71 -17.32 4.52
C LYS A 71 10.64 -15.92 3.89
N PHE A 72 10.72 -14.91 4.75
CA PHE A 72 11.30 -13.62 4.37
C PHE A 72 12.83 -13.69 4.54
N PRO A 73 13.63 -13.71 3.47
CA PRO A 73 14.99 -13.20 3.55
C PRO A 73 14.94 -11.67 3.69
N PRO A 74 15.87 -11.06 4.45
CA PRO A 74 15.86 -9.62 4.70
C PRO A 74 16.16 -8.89 3.39
N SER A 75 15.19 -8.13 2.87
CA SER A 75 15.46 -7.20 1.78
C SER A 75 16.23 -6.02 2.36
N SER A 76 17.54 -6.07 2.14
CA SER A 76 18.51 -5.04 2.43
C SER A 76 18.27 -3.83 1.53
N SER A 77 17.46 -2.88 2.01
CA SER A 77 17.61 -1.49 1.54
C SER A 77 17.20 -0.50 2.64
N ASN A 78 18.21 0.19 3.18
CA ASN A 78 18.10 1.36 4.07
C ASN A 78 17.97 1.12 5.59
N GLY A 79 18.71 0.15 6.16
CA GLY A 79 19.07 0.17 7.59
C GLY A 79 17.93 0.00 8.60
N CYS A 80 16.72 -0.33 8.15
CA CYS A 80 15.63 -0.75 9.02
C CYS A 80 15.50 -2.26 9.00
N GLU A 81 15.93 -2.91 10.07
CA GLU A 81 15.92 -4.36 10.23
C GLU A 81 14.97 -4.78 11.37
N ALA A 82 14.50 -6.03 11.30
CA ALA A 82 13.72 -6.60 12.37
C ALA A 82 14.59 -6.71 13.64
N ILE A 83 14.04 -6.31 14.78
CA ILE A 83 14.73 -6.35 16.08
C ILE A 83 14.54 -7.69 16.81
N GLY A 84 13.68 -8.55 16.28
CA GLY A 84 13.28 -9.80 16.90
C GLY A 84 12.04 -10.37 16.23
N ASN A 85 11.46 -11.39 16.87
CA ASN A 85 10.19 -11.95 16.47
C ASN A 85 9.29 -12.15 17.69
N LEU A 86 8.01 -11.85 17.54
CA LEU A 86 6.97 -12.18 18.50
C LEU A 86 6.30 -13.50 18.11
N HIS A 87 6.27 -14.44 19.05
CA HIS A 87 5.56 -15.70 18.86
C HIS A 87 4.11 -15.56 19.30
N CYS A 88 3.20 -15.78 18.34
CA CYS A 88 1.77 -15.73 18.55
C CYS A 88 1.17 -17.09 18.19
N LYS A 89 0.83 -17.86 19.23
CA LYS A 89 0.48 -19.28 19.09
C LYS A 89 1.63 -20.01 18.36
N GLU A 90 1.36 -20.67 17.24
CA GLU A 90 2.35 -21.42 16.45
C GLU A 90 3.03 -20.58 15.35
N LYS A 91 2.74 -19.28 15.26
CA LYS A 91 3.29 -18.38 14.23
C LYS A 91 4.28 -17.39 14.82
N SER A 92 5.29 -17.05 14.03
CA SER A 92 6.33 -16.07 14.39
C SER A 92 6.17 -14.83 13.50
N PHE A 93 6.13 -13.65 14.12
CA PHE A 93 5.95 -12.38 13.43
C PHE A 93 7.15 -11.46 13.70
N PRO A 94 7.73 -10.82 12.68
CA PRO A 94 8.87 -9.93 12.86
C PRO A 94 8.47 -8.67 13.63
N GLN A 95 9.35 -8.20 14.52
CA GLN A 95 9.17 -6.97 15.28
C GLN A 95 10.07 -5.88 14.72
N PHE A 96 9.56 -4.64 14.65
CA PHE A 96 10.28 -3.49 14.11
C PHE A 96 10.12 -2.26 15.00
N LYS A 97 11.24 -1.60 15.29
CA LYS A 97 11.29 -0.25 15.90
C LYS A 97 11.40 0.88 14.86
N CYS A 98 11.54 0.51 13.60
CA CYS A 98 11.83 1.40 12.49
C CYS A 98 10.84 1.14 11.36
N SER A 99 10.83 2.03 10.39
CA SER A 99 10.07 1.91 9.14
C SER A 99 10.95 2.34 7.97
N PRO A 100 10.62 1.98 6.72
CA PRO A 100 11.33 2.48 5.55
C PRO A 100 11.41 4.01 5.54
N ARG A 101 12.45 4.56 4.91
CA ARG A 101 12.67 6.02 4.89
C ARG A 101 11.47 6.77 4.29
N VAL A 102 10.99 7.78 5.01
CA VAL A 102 9.96 8.70 4.51
C VAL A 102 10.56 9.60 3.41
N THR A 103 9.84 9.71 2.29
CA THR A 103 10.18 10.54 1.13
C THR A 103 8.96 11.35 0.67
N SER A 104 9.07 12.10 -0.42
CA SER A 104 7.93 12.77 -1.07
C SER A 104 6.94 11.79 -1.73
N SER A 105 7.27 10.50 -1.81
CA SER A 105 6.40 9.43 -2.35
C SER A 105 6.73 8.09 -1.67
N THR A 106 6.57 8.04 -0.34
CA THR A 106 6.86 6.88 0.51
C THR A 106 5.94 5.72 0.15
N ARG A 107 6.49 4.55 -0.19
CA ARG A 107 5.70 3.34 -0.46
C ARG A 107 5.17 2.74 0.83
N ALA A 108 3.92 2.29 0.81
CA ALA A 108 3.27 1.64 1.94
C ALA A 108 2.20 0.63 1.49
N ILE A 109 1.75 -0.19 2.43
CA ILE A 109 0.51 -0.95 2.31
C ILE A 109 -0.58 -0.22 3.09
N LEU A 110 -1.71 0.02 2.43
CA LEU A 110 -2.93 0.44 3.08
C LEU A 110 -3.66 -0.81 3.59
N THR A 111 -3.96 -0.84 4.89
CA THR A 111 -4.88 -1.79 5.54
C THR A 111 -6.11 -1.05 6.04
N ASN A 112 -7.13 -1.77 6.48
CA ASN A 112 -8.32 -1.19 7.11
C ASN A 112 -8.35 -1.47 8.61
N ASN A 113 -8.70 -0.44 9.39
CA ASN A 113 -8.85 -0.53 10.84
C ASN A 113 -10.12 0.19 11.32
N ASP A 114 -10.75 -0.37 12.33
CA ASP A 114 -11.88 0.20 13.07
C ASP A 114 -11.37 1.00 14.28
N PHE A 115 -11.43 2.33 14.17
CA PHE A 115 -11.04 3.28 15.22
C PHE A 115 -12.16 3.57 16.23
N SER A 116 -13.31 2.90 16.10
CA SER A 116 -14.47 3.11 16.96
C SER A 116 -14.39 2.27 18.23
N ARG A 117 -15.21 2.63 19.22
CA ARG A 117 -15.25 1.89 20.47
C ARG A 117 -15.77 0.47 20.24
N GLY A 118 -15.00 -0.52 20.68
CA GLY A 118 -15.35 -1.93 20.51
C GLY A 118 -15.07 -2.46 19.10
N GLY A 119 -14.39 -1.67 18.26
CA GLY A 119 -13.77 -2.12 17.02
C GLY A 119 -12.53 -2.98 17.26
N ASP A 120 -11.86 -3.34 16.17
CA ASP A 120 -10.69 -4.20 16.16
C ASP A 120 -9.38 -3.47 16.55
N GLY A 121 -9.35 -2.14 16.49
CA GLY A 121 -8.22 -1.30 16.93
C GLY A 121 -7.95 -1.33 18.45
N GLY A 122 -8.76 -2.06 19.22
CA GLY A 122 -8.56 -2.25 20.65
C GLY A 122 -8.91 -1.00 21.47
N GLY A 123 -7.87 -0.25 21.87
CA GLY A 123 -7.99 0.92 22.74
C GLY A 123 -8.37 2.22 22.01
N PRO A 124 -8.52 3.34 22.74
CA PRO A 124 -8.56 4.68 22.14
C PRO A 124 -7.23 5.00 21.44
N SER A 125 -7.26 5.83 20.40
CA SER A 125 -6.07 6.13 19.60
C SER A 125 -5.00 6.94 20.36
N GLU A 126 -3.74 6.60 20.15
CA GLU A 126 -2.58 7.07 20.93
C GLU A 126 -2.38 8.60 20.87
N CYS A 127 -2.71 9.26 19.76
CA CYS A 127 -2.45 10.70 19.64
C CYS A 127 -3.32 11.58 20.54
N ASP A 128 -4.56 11.16 20.84
CA ASP A 128 -5.53 12.00 21.55
C ASP A 128 -6.37 11.28 22.60
N GLY A 129 -6.12 9.98 22.82
CA GLY A 129 -6.82 9.15 23.81
C GLY A 129 -8.30 8.99 23.52
N LYS A 130 -8.72 9.05 22.24
CA LYS A 130 -10.12 9.00 21.83
C LYS A 130 -10.38 7.92 20.80
N PHE A 131 -11.61 7.42 20.81
CA PHE A 131 -12.17 6.69 19.68
C PHE A 131 -12.64 7.67 18.61
N HIS A 132 -12.62 7.22 17.35
CA HIS A 132 -13.01 8.03 16.21
C HIS A 132 -14.07 7.31 15.37
N HIS A 133 -14.84 8.07 14.60
CA HIS A 133 -15.78 7.48 13.65
C HIS A 133 -15.05 7.04 12.38
N ASN A 134 -15.27 5.81 11.90
CA ASN A 134 -14.63 5.29 10.69
C ASN A 134 -15.02 6.02 9.40
N SER A 135 -16.03 6.88 9.42
CA SER A 135 -16.33 7.78 8.30
C SER A 135 -15.35 8.94 8.17
N GLN A 136 -14.59 9.25 9.22
CA GLN A 136 -13.52 10.24 9.18
C GLN A 136 -12.37 9.74 8.29
N ARG A 137 -11.54 10.66 7.78
CA ARG A 137 -10.32 10.32 7.05
C ARG A 137 -9.14 10.35 8.01
N ILE A 138 -8.95 9.24 8.69
CA ILE A 138 -7.93 9.08 9.73
C ILE A 138 -7.13 7.81 9.50
N VAL A 139 -5.89 7.81 10.00
CA VAL A 139 -4.97 6.69 9.87
C VAL A 139 -4.15 6.44 11.14
N ALA A 140 -3.73 5.20 11.31
CA ALA A 140 -2.58 4.82 12.11
C ALA A 140 -1.34 4.67 11.20
N LEU A 141 -0.14 4.85 11.75
CA LEU A 141 1.12 4.60 11.03
C LEU A 141 1.96 3.59 11.79
N SER A 142 2.68 2.71 11.07
CA SER A 142 3.69 1.83 11.69
C SER A 142 4.61 2.59 12.64
N THR A 143 5.04 1.95 13.74
CA THR A 143 5.86 2.55 14.81
C THR A 143 6.97 3.48 14.32
N GLY A 144 7.75 3.08 13.32
CA GLY A 144 8.84 3.92 12.80
C GLY A 144 8.37 5.19 12.06
N TRP A 145 7.21 5.15 11.39
CA TRP A 145 6.60 6.32 10.76
C TRP A 145 5.80 7.17 11.75
N TYR A 146 5.16 6.54 12.74
CA TYR A 146 4.53 7.23 13.87
C TYR A 146 5.55 8.08 14.64
N ASN A 147 6.75 7.52 14.85
CA ASN A 147 7.93 8.21 15.38
C ASN A 147 7.60 8.94 16.70
N GLY A 148 7.12 8.17 17.68
CA GLY A 148 6.77 8.68 19.02
C GLY A 148 5.72 9.79 18.99
N GLY A 149 4.75 9.72 18.07
CA GLY A 149 3.69 10.72 17.95
C GLY A 149 4.09 12.02 17.23
N SER A 150 5.30 12.11 16.65
CA SER A 150 5.74 13.32 15.94
C SER A 150 4.85 13.73 14.76
N ARG A 151 4.03 12.80 14.25
CA ARG A 151 3.02 13.03 13.20
C ARG A 151 1.60 13.18 13.72
N CYS A 152 1.35 13.07 15.02
CA CYS A 152 0.02 13.18 15.59
C CYS A 152 -0.68 14.47 15.18
N GLY A 153 -1.94 14.33 14.74
CA GLY A 153 -2.78 15.43 14.27
C GLY A 153 -2.39 16.03 12.92
N LYS A 154 -1.22 15.67 12.36
CA LYS A 154 -0.80 16.11 11.03
C LYS A 154 -1.54 15.32 9.96
N LYS A 155 -1.65 15.91 8.78
CA LYS A 155 -2.23 15.25 7.62
C LYS A 155 -1.13 14.63 6.77
N ILE A 156 -1.43 13.48 6.20
CA ILE A 156 -0.66 12.88 5.12
C ILE A 156 -1.52 12.83 3.87
N ARG A 157 -0.87 12.87 2.71
CA ARG A 157 -1.51 12.62 1.42
C ARG A 157 -1.25 11.17 1.04
N ILE A 158 -2.31 10.40 0.86
CA ILE A 158 -2.25 9.01 0.39
C ILE A 158 -2.74 8.98 -1.05
N ARG A 159 -2.02 8.28 -1.93
CA ARG A 159 -2.38 8.09 -3.33
C ARG A 159 -2.42 6.60 -3.67
N ALA A 160 -3.54 6.16 -4.21
CA ALA A 160 -3.75 4.80 -4.70
C ALA A 160 -3.33 4.66 -6.17
N ARG A 161 -3.21 3.41 -6.63
CA ARG A 161 -2.87 3.07 -8.02
C ARG A 161 -3.84 3.66 -9.04
N ASN A 162 -5.13 3.66 -8.73
CA ASN A 162 -6.17 4.26 -9.57
C ASN A 162 -6.02 5.80 -9.75
N GLY A 163 -4.99 6.43 -9.19
CA GLY A 163 -4.69 7.86 -9.31
C GLY A 163 -5.40 8.73 -8.30
N ARG A 164 -6.39 8.18 -7.58
CA ARG A 164 -7.13 8.91 -6.54
C ARG A 164 -6.22 9.17 -5.34
N SER A 165 -6.43 10.32 -4.71
CA SER A 165 -5.68 10.74 -3.54
C SER A 165 -6.60 11.28 -2.46
N VAL A 166 -6.20 11.11 -1.20
CA VAL A 166 -6.93 11.61 -0.03
C VAL A 166 -5.97 12.22 0.98
N LEU A 167 -6.42 13.28 1.66
CA LEU A 167 -5.78 13.77 2.88
C LEU A 167 -6.40 13.08 4.09
N ALA A 168 -5.58 12.46 4.91
CA ALA A 168 -5.99 11.79 6.13
C ALA A 168 -5.16 12.27 7.33
N LYS A 169 -5.78 12.40 8.49
CA LYS A 169 -5.13 12.82 9.74
C LYS A 169 -4.55 11.61 10.46
N VAL A 170 -3.29 11.69 10.89
CA VAL A 170 -2.68 10.67 11.74
C VAL A 170 -3.24 10.80 13.15
N VAL A 171 -3.85 9.73 13.65
CA VAL A 171 -4.45 9.69 14.98
C VAL A 171 -3.86 8.60 15.87
N ASP A 172 -3.13 7.65 15.29
CA ASP A 172 -2.74 6.44 16.03
C ASP A 172 -1.41 5.84 15.58
N GLU A 173 -0.94 4.89 16.36
CA GLU A 173 0.17 4.00 16.06
C GLU A 173 -0.34 2.62 15.62
N CYS A 174 0.22 2.07 14.54
CA CYS A 174 0.12 0.66 14.23
C CYS A 174 1.36 -0.03 14.82
N ASP A 175 1.23 -0.57 16.03
CA ASP A 175 2.37 -1.07 16.82
C ASP A 175 3.05 -2.25 16.13
N SER A 176 4.28 -2.04 15.63
CA SER A 176 5.08 -3.07 14.97
C SER A 176 6.03 -3.80 15.92
N ILE A 177 5.94 -3.56 17.22
CA ILE A 177 6.75 -4.19 18.27
C ILE A 177 5.89 -5.17 19.07
N ASN A 178 4.73 -4.74 19.54
CA ASN A 178 3.88 -5.51 20.44
C ASN A 178 2.64 -6.07 19.72
N GLY A 179 1.99 -7.03 20.36
CA GLY A 179 0.84 -7.73 19.79
C GLY A 179 0.54 -8.99 20.59
N CYS A 180 -0.47 -9.72 20.15
CA CYS A 180 -0.83 -11.05 20.64
C CYS A 180 -1.21 -11.13 22.12
N ASP A 181 -1.46 -9.96 22.71
CA ASP A 181 -1.96 -9.79 24.06
C ASP A 181 -3.39 -9.22 24.02
N LYS A 182 -3.98 -9.05 25.21
CA LYS A 182 -5.34 -8.56 25.36
C LYS A 182 -5.51 -7.11 24.88
N VAL A 183 -4.47 -6.28 24.99
CA VAL A 183 -4.53 -4.86 24.64
C VAL A 183 -4.63 -4.71 23.12
N HIS A 184 -3.96 -5.58 22.38
CA HIS A 184 -3.97 -5.63 20.91
C HIS A 184 -5.07 -6.56 20.35
N ALA A 185 -6.12 -6.86 21.13
CA ALA A 185 -7.19 -7.79 20.73
C ALA A 185 -6.67 -9.16 20.20
N HIS A 186 -5.53 -9.61 20.71
CA HIS A 186 -4.80 -10.80 20.27
C HIS A 186 -4.34 -10.79 18.80
N GLN A 187 -4.31 -9.62 18.15
CA GLN A 187 -3.77 -9.45 16.81
C GLN A 187 -2.23 -9.48 16.79
N PRO A 188 -1.59 -9.96 15.72
CA PRO A 188 -0.13 -9.91 15.58
C PRO A 188 0.41 -8.47 15.53
N PRO A 189 1.72 -8.27 15.77
CA PRO A 189 2.34 -6.97 15.59
C PRO A 189 2.19 -6.51 14.13
N CYS A 190 2.03 -5.20 13.97
CA CYS A 190 1.92 -4.55 12.68
C CYS A 190 3.20 -4.73 11.84
N ARG A 191 3.08 -4.66 10.52
CA ARG A 191 4.26 -4.55 9.65
C ARG A 191 4.85 -3.14 9.75
N ASN A 192 6.10 -2.97 9.34
CA ASN A 192 6.83 -1.70 9.47
C ASN A 192 6.52 -0.66 8.37
N ASN A 193 5.63 -0.96 7.45
CA ASN A 193 5.36 -0.17 6.25
C ASN A 193 3.85 0.02 5.98
N ILE A 194 3.07 0.15 7.06
CA ILE A 194 1.62 0.21 7.06
C ILE A 194 1.14 1.64 7.26
N VAL A 195 0.17 2.01 6.42
CA VAL A 195 -0.79 3.08 6.68
C VAL A 195 -2.10 2.39 6.98
N ASP A 196 -2.58 2.45 8.22
CA ASP A 196 -3.79 1.73 8.60
C ASP A 196 -4.99 2.66 8.56
N GLY A 197 -5.86 2.49 7.58
CA GLY A 197 -6.85 3.48 7.19
C GLY A 197 -8.27 3.15 7.60
N SER A 198 -8.97 4.15 8.13
CA SER A 198 -10.42 4.09 8.35
C SER A 198 -11.22 3.89 7.04
N ASN A 199 -12.49 3.48 7.15
CA ASN A 199 -13.38 3.31 5.99
C ASN A 199 -13.48 4.57 5.13
N GLY A 200 -13.43 5.75 5.75
CA GLY A 200 -13.44 7.05 5.07
C GLY A 200 -12.22 7.26 4.17
N VAL A 201 -11.06 6.68 4.50
CA VAL A 201 -9.86 6.69 3.64
C VAL A 201 -10.06 5.79 2.43
N TRP A 202 -10.47 4.53 2.65
CA TRP A 202 -10.72 3.55 1.59
C TRP A 202 -11.78 4.04 0.59
N HIS A 203 -12.92 4.50 1.08
CA HIS A 203 -13.99 5.05 0.24
C HIS A 203 -13.54 6.28 -0.55
N ALA A 204 -12.76 7.19 0.06
CA ALA A 204 -12.25 8.36 -0.65
C ALA A 204 -11.28 7.98 -1.78
N LEU A 205 -10.46 6.95 -1.56
CA LEU A 205 -9.58 6.37 -2.57
C LEU A 205 -10.32 5.51 -3.60
N GLY A 206 -11.62 5.23 -3.41
CA GLY A 206 -12.39 4.39 -4.32
C GLY A 206 -11.86 2.96 -4.36
N LEU A 207 -11.40 2.45 -3.22
CA LEU A 207 -10.89 1.10 -3.03
C LEU A 207 -11.94 0.24 -2.30
N ASP A 208 -11.92 -1.05 -2.58
CA ASP A 208 -12.77 -2.04 -1.93
C ASP A 208 -12.08 -2.56 -0.67
N ILE A 209 -12.72 -2.36 0.49
CA ILE A 209 -12.17 -2.75 1.80
C ILE A 209 -12.02 -4.27 1.90
N ASP A 210 -12.87 -5.03 1.21
CA ASP A 210 -12.88 -6.50 1.28
C ASP A 210 -11.63 -7.12 0.61
N VAL A 211 -10.86 -6.33 -0.16
CA VAL A 211 -9.53 -6.73 -0.67
C VAL A 211 -8.50 -6.86 0.47
N GLY A 212 -8.69 -6.13 1.57
CA GLY A 212 -7.88 -6.18 2.78
C GLY A 212 -6.56 -5.40 2.71
N GLU A 213 -5.81 -5.51 1.62
CA GLU A 213 -4.51 -4.84 1.45
C GLU A 213 -4.34 -4.22 0.06
N GLU A 214 -4.03 -2.93 0.02
CA GLU A 214 -3.75 -2.22 -1.24
C GLU A 214 -2.42 -1.46 -1.18
N PRO A 215 -1.52 -1.64 -2.17
CA PRO A 215 -0.32 -0.81 -2.28
C PRO A 215 -0.65 0.65 -2.56
N VAL A 216 -0.06 1.55 -1.77
CA VAL A 216 -0.23 3.01 -1.89
C VAL A 216 1.12 3.72 -1.81
N VAL A 217 1.12 5.01 -2.15
CA VAL A 217 2.20 5.91 -1.76
C VAL A 217 1.66 7.03 -0.89
N TRP A 218 2.48 7.52 0.04
CA TRP A 218 2.12 8.63 0.90
C TRP A 218 3.25 9.64 1.11
N SER A 219 2.88 10.85 1.50
CA SER A 219 3.80 11.91 1.92
C SER A 219 3.17 12.78 3.01
N ASP A 220 4.02 13.45 3.79
CA ASP A 220 3.58 14.53 4.67
C ASP A 220 2.92 15.65 3.82
N ALA A 221 1.81 16.23 4.30
CA ALA A 221 0.97 17.17 3.55
C ALA A 221 1.06 18.62 4.03
#